data_AF-A0A535A478-F1
#
_entry.id   AF-A0A535A478-F1
#
_cell.length_a   1.000
_cell.length_b   1.000
_cell.length_c   1.000
_cell.angle_alpha   90.00
_cell.angle_beta   90.00
_cell.angle_gamma   90.00
#
_symmetry.space_group_name_H-M   'P 1'
#
loop_
_entity.id
_entity.type
_entity.pdbx_description
1 polymer ?
#
loop_
_entity_poly.entity_id
_entity_poly.type
_entity_poly.pdbx_seq_one_letter_code
_entity_poly.pdbx_strand_id
1 'polypeptide(L)'
;MTTMTAEPTESMWEVNARTIVYAAIGAALYAVAAQFSFILPGTASVSARPGFALVTFFGFAFGPIVGLFVGLVGNAIADQISGWGLLTSWNWSVANGLVGLLTGLFAMSMARMFGNR
;
A
#
# COMPACT_ATOMS: atom_id res chain seq x y z
N MET A 1 -29.82 6.74 33.61
CA MET A 1 -28.37 6.99 33.57
C MET A 1 -27.78 6.02 32.57
N THR A 2 -27.70 6.42 31.31
CA THR A 2 -27.18 5.61 30.19
C THR A 2 -25.68 5.80 30.15
N THR A 3 -24.93 4.76 30.48
CA THR A 3 -23.47 4.73 30.33
C THR A 3 -23.14 4.75 28.84
N MET A 4 -22.69 5.90 28.33
CA MET A 4 -21.99 5.97 27.05
C MET A 4 -20.65 5.27 27.21
N THR A 5 -20.59 3.98 26.89
CA THR A 5 -19.31 3.27 26.76
C THR A 5 -18.60 3.88 25.57
N ALA A 6 -17.48 4.56 25.80
CA ALA A 6 -16.64 5.08 24.73
C ALA A 6 -16.28 3.93 23.78
N GLU A 7 -16.52 4.10 22.47
CA GLU A 7 -16.10 3.11 21.49
C GLU A 7 -14.56 3.01 21.51
N PRO A 8 -13.97 1.80 21.45
CA PRO A 8 -12.54 1.65 21.36
C PRO A 8 -12.05 2.36 20.10
N THR A 9 -11.12 3.29 20.26
CA THR A 9 -10.41 3.87 19.11
C THR A 9 -9.64 2.74 18.44
N GLU A 10 -10.09 2.28 17.26
CA GLU A 10 -9.43 1.20 16.53
C GLU A 10 -7.95 1.54 16.33
N SER A 11 -7.08 0.61 16.70
CA SER A 11 -5.64 0.79 16.55
C SER A 11 -5.30 0.73 15.06
N MET A 12 -4.47 1.67 14.60
CA MET A 12 -3.97 1.68 13.21
C MET A 12 -3.10 0.46 12.83
N TRP A 13 -2.81 -0.41 13.81
CA TRP A 13 -2.12 -1.68 13.65
C TRP A 13 -3.06 -2.89 13.69
N GLU A 14 -4.35 -2.67 13.91
CA GLU A 14 -5.34 -3.73 13.99
C GLU A 14 -5.76 -4.19 12.59
N VAL A 15 -5.76 -5.52 12.41
CA VAL A 15 -6.20 -6.14 11.17
C VAL A 15 -7.63 -6.60 11.36
N ASN A 16 -8.57 -5.76 10.92
CA ASN A 16 -10.00 -6.11 10.86
C ASN A 16 -10.42 -6.40 9.40
N ALA A 17 -11.67 -6.80 9.22
CA ALA A 17 -12.22 -7.10 7.88
C ALA A 17 -12.09 -5.90 6.93
N ARG A 18 -12.24 -4.68 7.43
CA ARG A 18 -12.12 -3.44 6.64
C ARG A 18 -10.69 -3.25 6.13
N THR A 19 -9.68 -3.43 6.97
CA THR A 19 -8.24 -3.39 6.61
C THR A 19 -7.94 -4.38 5.49
N ILE A 20 -8.46 -5.61 5.60
CA ILE A 20 -8.27 -6.67 4.58
C ILE A 20 -8.91 -6.26 3.25
N VAL A 21 -10.15 -5.76 3.28
CA VAL A 21 -10.87 -5.31 2.08
C VAL A 21 -10.13 -4.16 1.39
N TYR A 22 -9.65 -3.17 2.14
CA TYR A 22 -8.89 -2.05 1.58
C TYR A 22 -7.55 -2.49 0.98
N ALA A 23 -6.86 -3.43 1.64
CA ALA A 23 -5.63 -4.01 1.13
C ALA A 23 -5.87 -4.77 -0.19
N ALA A 24 -6.94 -5.58 -0.26
CA ALA A 24 -7.28 -6.36 -1.45
C ALA A 24 -7.67 -5.46 -2.63
N ILE A 25 -8.53 -4.45 -2.38
CA ILE A 25 -8.94 -3.48 -3.40
C ILE A 25 -7.73 -2.68 -3.89
N GLY A 26 -6.92 -2.14 -2.98
CA GLY A 26 -5.74 -1.37 -3.35
C GLY A 26 -4.72 -2.19 -4.13
N ALA A 27 -4.49 -3.45 -3.73
CA ALA A 27 -3.59 -4.36 -4.44
C ALA A 27 -4.09 -4.65 -5.86
N ALA A 28 -5.39 -4.91 -6.04
CA ALA A 28 -5.98 -5.14 -7.36
C ALA A 28 -5.89 -3.89 -8.24
N LEU A 29 -6.22 -2.71 -7.70
CA LEU A 29 -6.14 -1.44 -8.42
C LEU A 29 -4.70 -1.14 -8.84
N TYR A 30 -3.73 -1.31 -7.93
CA TYR A 30 -2.32 -1.09 -8.26
C TYR A 30 -1.83 -2.09 -9.31
N ALA A 31 -2.20 -3.37 -9.20
CA ALA A 31 -1.80 -4.40 -10.16
C ALA A 31 -2.25 -4.08 -11.60
N VAL A 32 -3.49 -3.60 -11.75
CA VAL A 32 -4.05 -3.17 -13.04
C VAL A 32 -3.40 -1.86 -13.50
N ALA A 33 -3.29 -0.87 -12.62
CA ALA A 33 -2.69 0.43 -12.96
C ALA A 33 -1.22 0.32 -13.36
N ALA A 34 -0.49 -0.63 -12.78
CA ALA A 34 0.92 -0.91 -13.09
C ALA A 34 1.13 -1.46 -14.52
N GLN A 35 0.08 -1.94 -15.19
CA GLN A 35 0.18 -2.37 -16.60
C GLN A 35 0.36 -1.18 -17.55
N PHE A 36 -0.08 0.02 -17.15
CA PHE A 36 0.11 1.26 -17.90
C PHE A 36 1.48 1.88 -17.61
N SER A 37 2.54 1.06 -17.76
CA SER A 37 3.92 1.45 -17.47
C SER A 37 4.71 1.70 -18.74
N PHE A 38 5.71 2.57 -18.64
CA PHE A 38 6.63 2.86 -19.74
C PHE A 38 8.06 2.53 -19.34
N ILE A 39 8.75 1.80 -20.21
CA ILE A 39 10.16 1.43 -20.01
C ILE A 39 11.00 2.67 -20.24
N LEU A 40 11.87 2.99 -19.27
CA LEU A 40 12.78 4.11 -19.37
C LEU A 40 13.93 3.75 -20.33
N PRO A 41 14.14 4.52 -21.42
CA PRO A 41 15.25 4.30 -22.33
C PRO A 41 16.59 4.36 -21.60
N GLY A 42 17.49 3.41 -21.87
CA GLY A 42 18.82 3.35 -21.26
C GLY A 42 18.87 2.71 -19.85
N THR A 43 17.77 2.15 -19.35
CA THR A 43 17.75 1.42 -18.08
C THR A 43 17.72 -0.09 -18.30
N ALA A 44 18.31 -0.85 -17.36
CA ALA A 44 18.30 -2.32 -17.36
C ALA A 44 16.92 -2.87 -16.93
N SER A 45 15.89 -2.58 -17.73
CA SER A 45 14.50 -2.99 -17.52
C SER A 45 13.79 -2.31 -16.34
N VAL A 46 14.02 -1.01 -16.14
CA VAL A 46 13.25 -0.21 -15.15
C VAL A 46 12.07 0.43 -15.86
N SER A 47 10.86 0.17 -15.34
CA SER A 47 9.63 0.79 -15.83
C SER A 47 9.19 1.90 -14.88
N ALA A 48 8.80 3.03 -15.45
CA ALA A 48 8.09 4.06 -14.73
C ALA A 48 6.60 3.71 -14.69
N ARG A 49 6.07 3.63 -13.47
CA ARG A 49 4.70 3.22 -13.17
C ARG A 49 3.94 4.37 -12.51
N PRO A 50 3.19 5.19 -13.25
CA PRO A 50 2.36 6.25 -12.66
C PRO A 50 1.36 5.70 -11.62
N GLY A 51 0.86 4.47 -11.84
CA GLY A 51 -0.01 3.76 -10.91
C GLY A 51 0.58 3.53 -9.52
N PHE A 52 1.90 3.70 -9.34
CA PHE A 52 2.57 3.59 -8.05
C PHE A 52 2.04 4.58 -7.01
N ALA A 53 1.43 5.69 -7.44
CA ALA A 53 0.73 6.63 -6.54
C ALA A 53 -0.38 5.95 -5.71
N LEU A 54 -0.94 4.82 -6.17
CA LEU A 54 -1.91 4.06 -5.40
C LEU A 54 -1.29 3.42 -4.15
N VAL A 55 -0.04 2.96 -4.22
CA VAL A 55 0.65 2.36 -3.06
C VAL A 55 0.79 3.39 -1.95
N THR A 56 1.24 4.60 -2.29
CA THR A 56 1.45 5.69 -1.33
C THR A 56 0.13 6.26 -0.83
N PHE A 57 -0.88 6.38 -1.70
CA PHE A 57 -2.22 6.84 -1.33
C PHE A 57 -2.89 5.89 -0.34
N PHE A 58 -2.92 4.58 -0.63
CA PHE A 58 -3.56 3.61 0.24
C PHE A 58 -2.84 3.47 1.59
N GLY A 59 -1.50 3.54 1.60
CA GLY A 59 -0.73 3.59 2.84
C GLY A 59 -1.08 4.82 3.68
N PHE A 60 -1.11 6.00 3.05
CA PHE A 60 -1.43 7.25 3.74
C PHE A 60 -2.87 7.31 4.25
N ALA A 61 -3.85 6.87 3.45
CA ALA A 61 -5.28 7.02 3.76
C ALA A 61 -5.82 5.92 4.70
N PHE A 62 -5.32 4.69 4.59
CA PHE A 62 -5.89 3.53 5.28
C PHE A 62 -4.93 2.85 6.26
N GLY A 63 -3.69 3.36 6.36
CA GLY A 63 -2.73 2.95 7.36
C GLY A 63 -1.59 2.06 6.86
N PRO A 64 -0.59 1.81 7.73
CA PRO A 64 0.67 1.19 7.36
C PRO A 64 0.51 -0.25 6.86
N ILE A 65 -0.39 -1.04 7.47
CA ILE A 65 -0.63 -2.43 7.06
C ILE A 65 -1.25 -2.45 5.66
N VAL A 66 -2.25 -1.61 5.40
CA VAL A 66 -2.89 -1.53 4.08
C VAL A 66 -1.85 -1.15 3.02
N GLY A 67 -1.06 -0.08 3.26
CA GLY A 67 0.00 0.33 2.34
C GLY A 67 1.01 -0.78 2.06
N LEU A 68 1.45 -1.51 3.09
CA LEU A 68 2.38 -2.64 2.95
C LEU A 68 1.81 -3.72 2.03
N PHE A 69 0.57 -4.14 2.24
CA PHE A 69 -0.06 -5.17 1.42
C PHE A 69 -0.31 -4.69 -0.01
N VAL A 70 -0.77 -3.46 -0.20
CA VAL A 70 -1.00 -2.88 -1.52
C VAL A 70 0.31 -2.83 -2.32
N GLY A 71 1.40 -2.37 -1.69
CA GLY A 71 2.72 -2.31 -2.32
C GLY A 71 3.31 -3.69 -2.61
N LEU A 72 3.25 -4.61 -1.65
CA LEU A 72 3.89 -5.92 -1.76
C LEU A 72 3.09 -6.86 -2.67
N VAL A 73 1.82 -7.11 -2.32
CA VAL A 73 0.97 -8.05 -3.05
C VAL A 73 0.55 -7.46 -4.39
N GLY A 74 0.20 -6.17 -4.44
CA GLY A 74 -0.17 -5.53 -5.69
C GLY A 74 0.98 -5.50 -6.70
N ASN A 75 2.22 -5.26 -6.26
CA ASN A 75 3.37 -5.34 -7.18
C ASN A 75 3.63 -6.77 -7.64
N ALA A 76 3.55 -7.74 -6.72
CA ALA A 76 3.77 -9.14 -7.05
C ALA A 76 2.76 -9.60 -8.13
N ILE A 77 1.49 -9.25 -7.99
CA ILE A 77 0.45 -9.53 -9.00
C ILE A 77 0.76 -8.78 -10.31
N ALA A 78 1.14 -7.50 -10.25
CA ALA A 78 1.49 -6.72 -11.43
C ALA A 78 2.61 -7.36 -12.26
N ASP A 79 3.64 -7.85 -11.57
CA ASP A 79 4.83 -8.46 -12.18
C ASP A 79 4.51 -9.84 -12.73
N GLN A 80 3.58 -10.58 -12.09
CA GLN A 80 3.04 -11.82 -12.63
C GLN A 80 2.26 -11.60 -13.94
N ILE A 81 1.41 -10.56 -13.99
CA ILE A 81 0.64 -10.21 -15.20
C ILE A 81 1.57 -9.75 -16.32
N SER A 82 2.61 -8.98 -15.97
CA SER A 82 3.60 -8.44 -16.92
C SER A 82 4.60 -9.49 -17.43
N GLY A 83 4.53 -10.75 -16.96
CA GLY A 83 5.42 -11.83 -17.36
C GLY A 83 6.78 -11.88 -16.66
N TRP A 84 7.03 -10.98 -15.70
CA TRP A 84 8.27 -10.95 -14.91
C TRP A 84 8.28 -11.97 -13.76
N GLY A 85 7.12 -12.54 -13.42
CA GLY A 85 6.98 -13.64 -12.45
C GLY A 85 7.09 -13.21 -10.98
N LEU A 86 6.29 -13.83 -10.11
CA LEU A 86 6.22 -13.51 -8.67
C LEU A 86 7.56 -13.64 -7.93
N LEU A 87 8.37 -14.64 -8.27
CA LEU A 87 9.59 -15.00 -7.53
C LEU A 87 10.87 -14.40 -8.11
N THR A 88 10.83 -13.91 -9.35
CA THR A 88 12.01 -13.33 -10.01
C THR A 88 12.19 -11.86 -9.62
N SER A 89 11.11 -11.14 -9.34
CA SER A 89 11.11 -9.70 -9.00
C SER A 89 10.75 -9.43 -7.53
N TRP A 90 11.02 -10.39 -6.64
CA TRP A 90 10.64 -10.31 -5.23
C TRP A 90 11.21 -9.07 -4.51
N ASN A 91 12.42 -8.65 -4.88
CA ASN A 91 13.11 -7.49 -4.32
C ASN A 91 12.33 -6.19 -4.60
N TRP A 92 11.73 -6.07 -5.79
CA TRP A 92 10.90 -4.94 -6.16
C TRP A 92 9.59 -4.92 -5.39
N SER A 93 8.96 -6.07 -5.21
CA SER A 93 7.74 -6.19 -4.40
C SER A 93 7.98 -5.84 -2.93
N VAL A 94 9.12 -6.25 -2.36
CA VAL A 94 9.50 -5.86 -0.99
C VAL A 94 9.75 -4.36 -0.88
N ALA A 95 10.46 -3.76 -1.84
CA ALA A 95 10.70 -2.32 -1.86
C ALA A 95 9.38 -1.53 -1.94
N ASN A 96 8.45 -1.95 -2.80
CA ASN A 96 7.14 -1.32 -2.94
C ASN A 96 6.29 -1.46 -1.68
N GLY A 97 6.31 -2.64 -1.03
CA GLY A 97 5.68 -2.86 0.27
C GLY A 97 6.25 -1.93 1.35
N LEU A 98 7.57 -1.74 1.38
CA LEU A 98 8.21 -0.83 2.33
C LEU A 98 7.79 0.62 2.11
N VAL A 99 7.66 1.07 0.87
CA VAL A 99 7.15 2.43 0.57
C VAL A 99 5.71 2.60 1.07
N GLY A 100 4.85 1.61 0.82
CA GLY A 100 3.49 1.62 1.36
C GLY A 100 3.43 1.65 2.89
N LEU A 101 4.31 0.90 3.55
CA LEU A 101 4.44 0.92 5.01
C LEU A 101 4.88 2.30 5.52
N LEU A 102 5.94 2.86 4.94
CA LEU A 102 6.53 4.14 5.36
C LEU A 102 5.55 5.30 5.17
N THR A 103 4.77 5.29 4.10
CA THR A 103 3.74 6.32 3.87
C THR A 103 2.59 6.23 4.88
N GLY A 104 2.18 5.03 5.28
CA GLY A 104 1.20 4.87 6.36
C GLY A 104 1.73 5.20 7.75
N LEU A 105 3.01 4.92 8.02
CA LEU A 105 3.70 5.38 9.23
C LEU A 105 3.79 6.90 9.28
N PHE A 106 4.07 7.54 8.15
CA PHE A 106 4.11 8.99 8.04
C PHE A 106 2.73 9.61 8.34
N ALA A 107 1.66 9.06 7.76
CA ALA A 107 0.29 9.49 8.06
C ALA A 107 -0.05 9.34 9.55
N MET A 108 0.31 8.20 10.14
CA MET A 108 0.14 7.96 11.58
C MET A 108 0.88 8.97 12.45
N SER A 109 2.15 9.25 12.12
CA SER A 109 2.97 10.23 12.83
C SER A 109 2.36 11.63 12.73
N MET A 110 1.89 12.00 11.53
CA MET A 110 1.24 13.27 11.29
C MET A 110 -0.06 13.43 12.08
N ALA A 111 -0.91 12.40 12.07
CA ALA A 111 -2.15 12.38 12.84
C ALA A 111 -1.90 12.57 14.34
N ARG A 112 -0.85 11.95 14.89
CA ARG A 112 -0.44 12.13 16.30
C ARG A 112 0.07 13.53 16.60
N MET A 113 0.81 14.15 15.67
CA MET A 113 1.34 15.50 15.86
C MET A 113 0.24 16.58 15.88
N PHE A 114 -0.81 16.40 15.08
CA PHE A 114 -1.89 17.39 14.96
C PHE A 114 -3.13 17.09 15.79
N GLY A 115 -3.39 15.83 16.13
CA GLY A 115 -4.56 15.41 16.91
C GLY A 115 -4.42 15.53 18.43
N ASN A 116 -3.25 15.90 18.94
CA ASN A 116 -2.97 16.01 20.39
C ASN A 116 -3.00 17.47 20.90
N ARG A 117 -3.72 18.35 20.19
CA ARG A 117 -4.10 19.71 20.60
C ARG A 117 -5.60 19.78 20.78
#